data_AF-A0A522MAF0-F1
#
_entry.id   AF-A0A522MAF0-F1
#
_cell.length_a   1.000
_cell.length_b   1.000
_cell.length_c   1.000
_cell.angle_alpha   90.00
_cell.angle_beta   90.00
_cell.angle_gamma   90.00
#
_symmetry.space_group_name_H-M   'P 1'
#
loop_
_entity.id
_entity.type
_entity.pdbx_description
1 polymer ?
#
loop_
_entity_poly.entity_id
_entity_poly.type
_entity_poly.pdbx_seq_one_letter_code
_entity_poly.pdbx_strand_id
1 'polypeptide(L)'
;MLEPERSLEHDRLRGSAVKNVGRNTVAPVLTSNFEESVNALANGCVCADRNIGDAHRNQRRSGIQEITSLLDLKQRYRHFLASLRQRSVDVHRQELAYATTAAEAGKLAALFSNDSILDDKQQSNVITASEDPESEQKQARVEEALYEIGRYSRAYADILKTVVTNVFILPSSVARAGSTSQAVGVIWINPKLSYPTPDLMEMLIHEFTHQAMFLDELRFEHYSYDAIANRSTWAKSAILNARRPLDKVLHSIVVAIEILLFRHRHIGQPVMPRAHPPSRIISQQLGESLSSVEDAIRRFPGILKPRAVELVTNARNIVSHASMPSPSRRAQQVASKPKRNTEHGL
;
A
#
# COMPACT_ATOMS: atom_id res chain seq x y z
N MET A 1 49.04 26.63 -21.16
CA MET A 1 50.00 26.18 -20.14
C MET A 1 49.76 27.06 -18.92
N LEU A 2 49.05 26.53 -17.93
CA LEU A 2 48.62 27.25 -16.73
C LEU A 2 49.40 26.72 -15.54
N GLU A 3 49.82 27.65 -14.69
CA GLU A 3 50.62 27.46 -13.48
C GLU A 3 49.88 26.73 -12.34
N PRO A 4 50.62 26.25 -11.31
CA PRO A 4 50.18 25.21 -10.39
C PRO A 4 49.69 25.71 -9.01
N GLU A 5 48.90 24.82 -8.42
CA GLU A 5 48.78 24.44 -7.00
C GLU A 5 48.96 25.48 -5.88
N ARG A 6 47.87 25.68 -5.12
CA ARG A 6 47.91 26.11 -3.71
C ARG A 6 47.35 25.02 -2.81
N SER A 7 48.19 24.64 -1.85
CA SER A 7 47.95 23.80 -0.67
C SER A 7 46.87 24.36 0.26
N LEU A 8 46.04 23.49 0.83
CA LEU A 8 45.24 23.78 2.02
C LEU A 8 45.42 22.67 3.06
N GLU A 9 46.04 23.06 4.17
CA GLU A 9 46.09 22.35 5.44
C GLU A 9 44.92 22.79 6.33
N HIS A 10 44.42 21.81 7.10
CA HIS A 10 43.71 21.91 8.38
C HIS A 10 42.40 22.73 8.50
N ASP A 11 41.29 22.02 8.80
CA ASP A 11 40.77 22.13 10.18
C ASP A 11 39.90 20.94 10.65
N ARG A 12 40.14 20.56 11.91
CA ARG A 12 39.43 19.51 12.66
C ARG A 12 38.29 20.16 13.44
N LEU A 13 37.06 19.66 13.33
CA LEU A 13 36.09 19.76 14.43
C LEU A 13 35.31 18.46 14.61
N ARG A 14 35.56 17.82 15.76
CA ARG A 14 34.78 16.74 16.34
C ARG A 14 33.58 17.32 17.10
N GLY A 15 32.43 16.68 16.91
CA GLY A 15 31.55 16.25 18.00
C GLY A 15 30.38 17.16 18.40
N SER A 16 29.15 16.65 18.29
CA SER A 16 28.23 16.58 19.44
C SER A 16 27.00 15.70 19.18
N ALA A 17 26.85 14.70 20.04
CA ALA A 17 25.63 14.08 20.60
C ALA A 17 24.31 14.11 19.78
N VAL A 18 23.95 12.96 19.19
CA VAL A 18 22.54 12.60 18.99
C VAL A 18 22.07 11.86 20.24
N LYS A 19 21.27 12.55 21.05
CA LYS A 19 20.61 11.99 22.24
C LYS A 19 19.54 10.97 21.84
N ASN A 20 19.50 9.89 22.62
CA ASN A 20 18.45 8.87 22.68
C ASN A 20 17.04 9.46 22.47
N VAL A 21 16.40 9.11 21.35
CA VAL A 21 14.95 9.22 21.17
C VAL A 21 14.33 7.93 21.70
N GLY A 22 13.48 8.06 22.72
CA GLY A 22 12.82 6.94 23.38
C GLY A 22 12.03 6.07 22.42
N ARG A 23 12.21 4.75 22.52
CA ARG A 23 11.44 3.73 21.80
C ARG A 23 10.03 3.61 22.37
N ASN A 24 9.15 4.54 22.03
CA ASN A 24 7.71 4.27 22.00
C ASN A 24 7.32 3.98 20.56
N THR A 25 7.70 2.79 20.07
CA THR A 25 7.36 2.35 18.71
C THR A 25 5.94 1.83 18.69
N VAL A 26 4.98 2.67 18.32
CA VAL A 26 3.68 2.19 17.84
C VAL A 26 3.97 1.34 16.59
N ALA A 27 3.76 0.03 16.63
CA ALA A 27 3.96 -0.82 15.47
C ALA A 27 3.04 -0.34 14.31
N PRO A 28 3.51 -0.33 13.05
CA PRO A 28 2.64 -0.13 11.90
C PRO A 28 1.40 -1.03 11.97
N VAL A 29 0.24 -0.54 11.51
CA VAL A 29 -1.08 -1.20 11.67
C VAL A 29 -1.05 -2.64 11.23
N LEU A 30 -0.32 -2.89 10.14
CA LEU A 30 -0.23 -4.21 9.54
C LEU A 30 0.86 -5.06 10.21
N THR A 31 2.00 -4.48 10.59
CA THR A 31 3.19 -5.28 10.97
C THR A 31 3.03 -6.12 12.23
N SER A 32 2.24 -5.71 13.23
CA SER A 32 2.11 -6.50 14.46
C SER A 32 1.39 -7.84 14.25
N ASN A 33 0.57 -7.94 13.19
CA ASN A 33 -0.22 -9.14 12.87
C ASN A 33 0.14 -9.73 11.49
N PHE A 34 1.01 -9.06 10.73
CA PHE A 34 1.36 -9.46 9.37
C PHE A 34 2.17 -10.75 9.36
N GLU A 35 3.19 -10.86 10.23
CA GLU A 35 3.98 -12.09 10.35
C GLU A 35 3.10 -13.28 10.74
N GLU A 36 2.18 -13.09 11.69
CA GLU A 36 1.22 -14.13 12.09
C GLU A 36 0.29 -14.53 10.94
N SER A 37 -0.18 -13.57 10.15
CA SER A 37 -1.05 -13.82 8.99
C SER A 37 -0.31 -14.54 7.87
N VAL A 38 0.92 -14.11 7.52
CA VAL A 38 1.74 -14.82 6.54
C VAL A 38 2.12 -16.20 7.03
N ASN A 39 2.48 -16.35 8.31
CA ASN A 39 2.79 -17.66 8.88
C ASN A 39 1.56 -18.58 8.86
N ALA A 40 0.37 -18.07 9.18
CA ALA A 40 -0.85 -18.85 9.10
C ALA A 40 -1.15 -19.29 7.65
N LEU A 41 -1.03 -18.39 6.68
CA LEU A 41 -1.26 -18.68 5.25
C LEU A 41 -0.20 -19.62 4.68
N ALA A 42 1.08 -19.40 4.99
CA ALA A 42 2.23 -20.22 4.59
C ALA A 42 2.14 -21.65 5.13
N ASN A 43 1.49 -21.84 6.28
CA ASN A 43 1.24 -23.16 6.87
C ASN A 43 -0.08 -23.80 6.40
N GLY A 44 -0.67 -23.31 5.31
CA GLY A 44 -1.89 -23.87 4.74
C GLY A 44 -3.13 -23.67 5.61
N CYS A 45 -3.08 -22.77 6.60
CA CYS A 45 -4.22 -22.38 7.39
C CYS A 45 -5.02 -21.34 6.60
N VAL A 46 -5.60 -21.76 5.49
CA VAL A 46 -6.54 -20.93 4.72
C VAL A 46 -7.94 -21.44 5.03
N CYS A 47 -8.84 -20.55 5.44
CA CYS A 47 -10.27 -20.85 5.61
C CYS A 47 -11.01 -21.03 4.27
N ALA A 48 -10.30 -21.43 3.20
CA ALA A 48 -10.82 -21.44 1.83
C ALA A 48 -11.65 -22.70 1.49
N ASP A 49 -11.83 -23.64 2.42
CA ASP A 49 -12.79 -24.74 2.22
C ASP A 49 -14.21 -24.22 2.48
N ARG A 50 -14.77 -23.56 1.46
CA ARG A 50 -16.22 -23.34 1.34
C ARG A 50 -16.88 -24.74 1.31
N ASN A 51 -17.62 -25.10 2.37
CA ASN A 51 -18.43 -26.34 2.53
C ASN A 51 -17.76 -27.65 3.01
N ILE A 52 -16.72 -27.64 3.86
CA ILE A 52 -16.32 -28.87 4.56
C ILE A 52 -16.65 -28.73 6.05
N GLY A 53 -17.56 -29.59 6.53
CA GLY A 53 -18.03 -29.62 7.91
C GLY A 53 -16.92 -29.78 8.95
N ASP A 54 -17.23 -29.36 10.18
CA ASP A 54 -16.32 -29.21 11.33
C ASP A 54 -15.45 -30.43 11.69
N ALA A 55 -15.73 -31.62 11.12
CA ALA A 55 -15.00 -32.85 11.40
C ALA A 55 -13.55 -32.90 10.86
N HIS A 56 -13.18 -32.08 9.86
CA HIS A 56 -11.81 -32.09 9.30
C HIS A 56 -10.84 -31.06 9.91
N ARG A 57 -11.31 -30.18 10.81
CA ARG A 57 -10.47 -29.13 11.41
C ARG A 57 -9.42 -29.68 12.40
N ASN A 58 -9.64 -30.85 12.98
CA ASN A 58 -8.75 -31.43 14.00
C ASN A 58 -7.64 -32.35 13.47
N GLN A 59 -7.69 -32.81 12.22
CA GLN A 59 -6.68 -33.73 11.66
C GLN A 59 -5.52 -33.05 10.91
N ARG A 60 -5.58 -31.74 10.64
CA ARG A 60 -4.50 -31.00 9.93
C ARG A 60 -3.51 -30.25 10.83
N ARG A 61 -3.53 -30.46 12.16
CA ARG A 61 -2.58 -29.82 13.08
C ARG A 61 -1.23 -30.54 13.20
N SER A 62 -1.09 -31.76 12.66
CA SER A 62 0.18 -32.49 12.65
C SER A 62 1.07 -32.05 11.49
N GLY A 63 1.88 -31.01 11.70
CA GLY A 63 2.96 -30.64 10.77
C GLY A 63 3.07 -29.16 10.45
N ILE A 64 2.85 -28.26 11.42
CA ILE A 64 3.32 -26.87 11.28
C ILE A 64 4.85 -26.96 11.26
N GLN A 65 5.43 -26.90 10.06
CA GLN A 65 6.86 -26.77 9.92
C GLN A 65 7.25 -25.36 10.32
N GLU A 66 8.20 -25.25 11.23
CA GLU A 66 8.70 -23.97 11.71
C GLU A 66 9.39 -23.21 10.56
N ILE A 67 9.08 -21.92 10.44
CA ILE A 67 9.71 -21.05 9.44
C ILE A 67 11.05 -20.61 10.02
N THR A 68 12.14 -21.10 9.44
CA THR A 68 13.49 -20.95 10.00
C THR A 68 14.28 -19.81 9.39
N SER A 69 13.82 -19.24 8.27
CA SER A 69 14.51 -18.15 7.57
C SER A 69 13.56 -17.34 6.67
N LEU A 70 14.01 -16.14 6.28
CA LEU A 70 13.32 -15.32 5.28
C LEU A 70 13.19 -16.05 3.92
N LEU A 71 14.17 -16.86 3.57
CA LEU A 71 14.13 -17.65 2.34
C LEU A 71 13.02 -18.69 2.37
N ASP A 72 12.92 -19.44 3.48
CA ASP A 72 11.86 -20.41 3.70
C ASP A 72 10.47 -19.74 3.68
N LEU A 73 10.33 -18.59 4.34
CA LEU A 73 9.11 -17.76 4.29
C LEU A 73 8.72 -17.40 2.85
N LYS A 74 9.68 -16.88 2.07
CA LYS A 74 9.49 -16.50 0.67
C LYS A 74 9.06 -17.67 -0.20
N GLN A 75 9.65 -18.85 0.01
CA GLN A 75 9.31 -20.06 -0.75
C GLN A 75 7.91 -20.54 -0.41
N ARG A 76 7.57 -20.66 0.88
CA ARG A 76 6.24 -21.07 1.34
C ARG A 76 5.15 -20.11 0.87
N TYR A 77 5.42 -18.80 0.94
CA TYR A 77 4.49 -17.79 0.44
C TYR A 77 4.22 -17.94 -1.06
N ARG A 78 5.24 -18.20 -1.88
CA ARG A 78 5.05 -18.45 -3.32
C ARG A 78 4.28 -19.73 -3.60
N HIS A 79 4.50 -20.79 -2.83
CA HIS A 79 3.65 -21.99 -2.90
C HIS A 79 2.19 -21.68 -2.55
N PHE A 80 1.96 -20.86 -1.52
CA PHE A 80 0.62 -20.37 -1.19
C PHE A 80 0.01 -19.59 -2.36
N LEU A 81 0.73 -18.64 -2.96
CA LEU A 81 0.23 -17.90 -4.13
C LEU A 81 -0.09 -18.82 -5.32
N ALA A 82 0.75 -19.84 -5.58
CA ALA A 82 0.48 -20.85 -6.60
C ALA A 82 -0.81 -21.64 -6.31
N SER A 83 -1.08 -21.93 -5.03
CA SER A 83 -2.29 -22.63 -4.60
C SER A 83 -3.59 -21.83 -4.82
N LEU A 84 -3.51 -20.50 -4.89
CA LEU A 84 -4.66 -19.64 -5.20
C LEU A 84 -5.13 -19.77 -6.66
N ARG A 85 -4.29 -20.32 -7.55
CA ARG A 85 -4.58 -20.52 -8.99
C ARG A 85 -5.00 -19.25 -9.74
N GLN A 86 -4.65 -18.08 -9.21
CA GLN A 86 -4.93 -16.77 -9.82
C GLN A 86 -4.05 -16.50 -11.04
N ARG A 87 -2.82 -17.06 -11.05
CA ARG A 87 -1.82 -16.89 -12.10
C ARG A 87 -0.73 -17.95 -11.98
N SER A 88 0.16 -18.02 -12.97
CA SER A 88 1.40 -18.79 -12.86
C SER A 88 2.36 -18.08 -11.88
N VAL A 89 2.96 -18.86 -10.98
CA VAL A 89 3.93 -18.41 -9.98
C VAL A 89 5.14 -19.33 -10.06
N ASP A 90 6.31 -18.75 -10.29
CA ASP A 90 7.59 -19.48 -10.13
C ASP A 90 7.90 -19.59 -8.63
N VAL A 91 7.72 -20.80 -8.08
CA VAL A 91 7.89 -21.08 -6.65
C VAL A 91 9.35 -21.10 -6.19
N HIS A 92 10.31 -21.18 -7.12
CA HIS A 92 11.75 -21.22 -6.81
C HIS A 92 12.42 -19.86 -6.91
N ARG A 93 11.80 -18.91 -7.60
CA ARG A 93 12.30 -17.53 -7.68
C ARG A 93 12.33 -16.91 -6.28
N GLN A 94 13.42 -16.20 -5.94
CA GLN A 94 13.57 -15.52 -4.65
C GLN A 94 13.41 -14.00 -4.76
N GLU A 95 13.79 -13.46 -5.91
CA GLU A 95 13.74 -12.04 -6.24
C GLU A 95 12.41 -11.62 -6.87
N LEU A 96 12.19 -10.30 -6.96
CA LEU A 96 11.10 -9.75 -7.74
C LEU A 96 11.26 -10.09 -9.23
N ALA A 97 10.14 -10.35 -9.88
CA ALA A 97 10.04 -10.43 -11.32
C ALA A 97 9.54 -9.11 -11.88
N TYR A 98 10.27 -8.57 -12.86
CA TYR A 98 9.82 -7.42 -13.64
C TYR A 98 9.30 -7.91 -14.98
N ALA A 99 8.11 -7.45 -15.37
CA ALA A 99 7.58 -7.63 -16.72
C ALA A 99 7.56 -6.26 -17.41
N THR A 100 8.56 -6.03 -18.25
CA THR A 100 8.75 -4.78 -19.01
C THR A 100 8.39 -4.93 -20.48
N THR A 101 8.39 -6.15 -21.01
CA THR A 101 7.96 -6.41 -22.39
C THR A 101 6.43 -6.32 -22.50
N ALA A 102 5.92 -5.80 -23.63
CA ALA A 102 4.47 -5.68 -23.85
C ALA A 102 3.74 -7.04 -23.74
N ALA A 103 4.38 -8.13 -24.16
CA ALA A 103 3.81 -9.47 -24.09
C ALA A 103 3.68 -10.00 -22.65
N GLU A 104 4.71 -9.86 -21.82
CA GLU A 104 4.67 -10.31 -20.42
C GLU A 104 3.77 -9.40 -19.58
N ALA A 105 3.91 -8.09 -19.75
CA ALA A 105 3.12 -7.11 -19.02
C ALA A 105 1.65 -7.20 -19.41
N GLY A 106 1.32 -7.48 -20.68
CA GLY A 106 -0.04 -7.71 -21.16
C GLY A 106 -0.72 -8.92 -20.50
N LYS A 107 0.02 -10.01 -20.25
CA LYS A 107 -0.50 -11.18 -19.51
C LYS A 107 -0.90 -10.82 -18.08
N LEU A 108 -0.10 -9.99 -17.40
CA LEU A 108 -0.40 -9.53 -16.05
C LEU A 108 -1.52 -8.48 -16.03
N ALA A 109 -1.53 -7.57 -17.00
CA ALA A 109 -2.56 -6.54 -17.13
C ALA A 109 -3.97 -7.14 -17.32
N ALA A 110 -4.09 -8.27 -18.02
CA ALA A 110 -5.37 -8.97 -18.19
C ALA A 110 -6.00 -9.40 -16.84
N LEU A 111 -5.19 -9.59 -15.79
CA LEU A 111 -5.68 -9.90 -14.44
C LEU A 111 -6.35 -8.69 -13.76
N PHE A 112 -6.04 -7.47 -14.22
CA PHE A 112 -6.58 -6.21 -13.68
C PHE A 112 -7.91 -5.82 -14.34
N SER A 113 -8.19 -6.32 -15.55
CA SER A 113 -9.41 -6.00 -16.29
C SER A 113 -10.68 -6.59 -15.67
N ASN A 114 -10.57 -7.60 -14.80
CA ASN A 114 -11.70 -8.34 -14.24
C ASN A 114 -12.03 -7.98 -12.78
N ASP A 115 -11.36 -6.99 -12.16
CA ASP A 115 -11.58 -6.64 -10.74
C ASP A 115 -12.92 -5.92 -10.47
N SER A 116 -13.84 -5.95 -11.43
CA SER A 116 -15.15 -5.33 -11.31
C SER A 116 -16.27 -6.35 -11.14
N ILE A 117 -16.55 -6.69 -9.89
CA ILE A 117 -17.96 -6.76 -9.47
C ILE A 117 -18.45 -5.34 -9.12
N LEU A 118 -17.53 -4.38 -8.89
CA LEU A 118 -17.81 -2.99 -8.51
C LEU A 118 -16.89 -2.00 -9.26
N ASP A 119 -16.89 -1.99 -10.60
CA ASP A 119 -16.16 -0.98 -11.38
C ASP A 119 -16.79 0.40 -11.14
N ASP A 120 -16.29 1.11 -10.15
CA ASP A 120 -16.74 2.45 -9.89
C ASP A 120 -16.06 3.49 -10.81
N LYS A 121 -15.04 3.10 -11.60
CA LYS A 121 -14.20 4.03 -12.37
C LYS A 121 -13.71 3.57 -13.75
N GLN A 122 -14.30 2.53 -14.35
CA GLN A 122 -13.86 1.98 -15.64
C GLN A 122 -12.40 1.53 -15.63
N GLN A 123 -11.99 0.78 -14.59
CA GLN A 123 -10.60 0.36 -14.37
C GLN A 123 -10.05 -0.49 -15.53
N SER A 124 -10.91 -1.19 -16.26
CA SER A 124 -10.53 -1.98 -17.44
C SER A 124 -9.90 -1.16 -18.57
N ASN A 125 -10.13 0.16 -18.61
CA ASN A 125 -9.58 1.06 -19.64
C ASN A 125 -8.34 1.85 -19.16
N VAL A 126 -7.84 1.58 -17.95
CA VAL A 126 -6.78 2.39 -17.34
C VAL A 126 -5.42 2.05 -17.91
N ILE A 127 -5.14 0.79 -18.23
CA ILE A 127 -3.83 0.32 -18.68
C ILE A 127 -3.85 0.15 -20.20
N THR A 128 -2.96 0.84 -20.90
CA THR A 128 -2.83 0.68 -22.35
C THR A 128 -1.96 -0.54 -22.65
N ALA A 129 -2.45 -1.45 -23.49
CA ALA A 129 -1.71 -2.63 -23.94
C ALA A 129 -0.68 -2.27 -25.03
N SER A 130 0.13 -1.25 -24.78
CA SER A 130 1.24 -0.84 -25.64
C SER A 130 2.54 -0.90 -24.84
N GLU A 131 3.64 -1.14 -25.53
CA GLU A 131 4.96 -1.03 -24.93
C GLU A 131 5.19 0.38 -24.39
N ASP A 132 5.81 0.47 -23.20
CA ASP A 132 6.27 1.74 -22.65
C ASP A 132 7.73 1.93 -23.08
N PRO A 133 8.06 2.94 -23.91
CA PRO A 133 9.43 3.15 -24.38
C PRO A 133 10.38 3.51 -23.24
N GLU A 134 9.86 3.89 -22.07
CA GLU A 134 10.64 4.23 -20.88
C GLU A 134 10.59 3.11 -19.82
N SER A 135 10.10 1.90 -20.16
CA SER A 135 9.89 0.80 -19.22
C SER A 135 11.16 0.43 -18.43
N GLU A 136 12.30 0.33 -19.09
CA GLU A 136 13.59 0.02 -18.45
C GLU A 136 14.03 1.11 -17.47
N GLN A 137 13.87 2.39 -17.85
CA GLN A 137 14.22 3.52 -17.00
C GLN A 137 13.29 3.59 -15.78
N LYS A 138 11.99 3.34 -15.97
CA LYS A 138 11.00 3.24 -14.90
C LYS A 138 11.31 2.06 -13.98
N GLN A 139 11.74 0.91 -14.51
CA GLN A 139 12.18 -0.23 -13.70
C GLN A 139 13.38 0.16 -12.82
N ALA A 140 14.42 0.75 -13.39
CA ALA A 140 15.61 1.16 -12.63
C ALA A 140 15.24 2.13 -11.49
N ARG A 141 14.29 3.04 -11.73
CA ARG A 141 13.77 3.97 -10.71
C ARG A 141 12.99 3.27 -9.60
N VAL A 142 12.24 2.21 -9.94
CA VAL A 142 11.55 1.36 -8.96
C VAL A 142 12.55 0.58 -8.11
N GLU A 143 13.58 0.02 -8.72
CA GLU A 143 14.66 -0.69 -8.02
C GLU A 143 15.42 0.25 -7.07
N GLU A 144 15.73 1.47 -7.51
CA GLU A 144 16.33 2.53 -6.68
C GLU A 144 15.44 2.87 -5.48
N ALA A 145 14.12 3.05 -5.69
CA ALA A 145 13.19 3.34 -4.60
C ALA A 145 13.10 2.16 -3.60
N LEU A 146 13.10 0.91 -4.07
CA LEU A 146 13.14 -0.28 -3.22
C LEU A 146 14.45 -0.37 -2.41
N TYR A 147 15.57 -0.02 -3.03
CA TYR A 147 16.86 0.06 -2.35
C TYR A 147 16.83 1.11 -1.24
N GLU A 148 16.31 2.31 -1.53
CA GLU A 148 16.18 3.39 -0.55
C GLU A 148 15.23 3.04 0.61
N ILE A 149 14.10 2.36 0.36
CA ILE A 149 13.25 1.80 1.44
C ILE A 149 14.07 0.91 2.37
N GLY A 150 14.94 0.05 1.81
CA GLY A 150 15.83 -0.83 2.59
C GLY A 150 16.84 -0.08 3.46
N ARG A 151 17.22 1.14 3.09
CA ARG A 151 18.09 2.00 3.91
C ARG A 151 17.37 2.58 5.12
N TYR A 152 16.07 2.83 5.02
CA TYR A 152 15.24 3.28 6.15
C TYR A 152 14.83 2.13 7.06
N SER A 153 14.44 0.99 6.48
CA SER A 153 14.05 -0.22 7.22
C SER A 153 14.25 -1.47 6.38
N ARG A 154 15.30 -2.23 6.69
CA ARG A 154 15.59 -3.51 6.04
C ARG A 154 14.43 -4.51 6.20
N ALA A 155 13.88 -4.62 7.40
CA ALA A 155 12.75 -5.52 7.66
C ALA A 155 11.51 -5.17 6.83
N TYR A 156 11.21 -3.88 6.66
CA TYR A 156 10.09 -3.43 5.83
C TYR A 156 10.34 -3.77 4.36
N ALA A 157 11.55 -3.52 3.85
CA ALA A 157 11.92 -3.91 2.50
C ALA A 157 11.84 -5.43 2.29
N ASP A 158 12.31 -6.23 3.24
CA ASP A 158 12.28 -7.69 3.16
C ASP A 158 10.84 -8.24 3.11
N ILE A 159 9.94 -7.68 3.93
CA ILE A 159 8.51 -8.02 3.88
C ILE A 159 7.88 -7.58 2.55
N LEU A 160 8.15 -6.36 2.08
CA LEU A 160 7.64 -5.88 0.80
C LEU A 160 8.07 -6.80 -0.34
N LYS A 161 9.36 -7.14 -0.42
CA LYS A 161 9.93 -8.07 -1.42
C LYS A 161 9.48 -9.52 -1.24
N THR A 162 8.85 -9.85 -0.12
CA THR A 162 8.22 -11.15 0.11
C THR A 162 6.81 -11.15 -0.44
N VAL A 163 6.01 -10.13 -0.10
CA VAL A 163 4.60 -10.01 -0.53
C VAL A 163 4.49 -9.72 -2.01
N VAL A 164 5.25 -8.74 -2.50
CA VAL A 164 5.28 -8.35 -3.91
C VAL A 164 6.29 -9.23 -4.62
N THR A 165 5.79 -10.06 -5.51
CA THR A 165 6.59 -11.03 -6.28
C THR A 165 6.76 -10.61 -7.73
N ASN A 166 5.81 -9.82 -8.26
CA ASN A 166 5.85 -9.31 -9.62
C ASN A 166 5.53 -7.82 -9.66
N VAL A 167 6.30 -7.09 -10.45
CA VAL A 167 6.04 -5.70 -10.86
C VAL A 167 5.94 -5.68 -12.37
N PHE A 168 4.92 -5.04 -12.92
CA PHE A 168 4.87 -4.79 -14.36
C PHE A 168 4.67 -3.32 -14.66
N ILE A 169 5.23 -2.89 -15.79
CA ILE A 169 5.25 -1.49 -16.20
C ILE A 169 4.52 -1.40 -17.53
N LEU A 170 3.41 -0.67 -17.53
CA LEU A 170 2.63 -0.36 -18.72
C LEU A 170 2.13 1.07 -18.66
N PRO A 171 1.99 1.73 -19.82
CA PRO A 171 1.57 3.11 -19.86
C PRO A 171 0.10 3.26 -19.47
N SER A 172 -0.20 4.41 -18.88
CA SER A 172 -1.55 4.85 -18.54
C SER A 172 -1.59 6.37 -18.49
N SER A 173 -2.67 6.95 -19.01
CA SER A 173 -2.95 8.38 -18.88
C SER A 173 -3.74 8.70 -17.61
N VAL A 174 -4.41 7.71 -17.02
CA VAL A 174 -5.41 7.88 -15.95
C VAL A 174 -4.80 7.64 -14.56
N ALA A 175 -4.09 6.53 -14.38
CA ALA A 175 -3.50 6.14 -13.09
C ALA A 175 -1.99 5.90 -13.23
N ARG A 176 -1.32 5.76 -12.08
CA ARG A 176 0.14 5.59 -12.01
C ARG A 176 0.57 4.31 -11.31
N ALA A 177 -0.34 3.63 -10.65
CA ALA A 177 -0.10 2.36 -9.99
C ALA A 177 -1.44 1.69 -9.73
N GLY A 178 -1.40 0.39 -9.45
CA GLY A 178 -2.57 -0.33 -9.00
C GLY A 178 -2.26 -1.74 -8.55
N SER A 179 -3.23 -2.29 -7.82
CA SER A 179 -3.25 -3.64 -7.28
C SER A 179 -4.67 -4.22 -7.42
N THR A 180 -4.77 -5.54 -7.53
CA THR A 180 -6.06 -6.26 -7.63
C THR A 180 -6.04 -7.48 -6.72
N SER A 181 -7.20 -7.81 -6.13
CA SER A 181 -7.36 -9.02 -5.32
C SER A 181 -7.32 -10.30 -6.17
N GLN A 182 -7.51 -10.17 -7.49
CA GLN A 182 -7.42 -11.27 -8.46
C GLN A 182 -5.98 -11.71 -8.78
N ALA A 183 -4.97 -10.95 -8.33
CA ALA A 183 -3.56 -11.24 -8.60
C ALA A 183 -2.69 -10.86 -7.40
N VAL A 184 -2.84 -11.58 -6.30
CA VAL A 184 -2.07 -11.29 -5.09
C VAL A 184 -0.56 -11.45 -5.34
N GLY A 185 0.20 -10.48 -4.82
CA GLY A 185 1.63 -10.31 -5.03
C GLY A 185 2.03 -9.71 -6.37
N VAL A 186 1.09 -9.22 -7.19
CA VAL A 186 1.37 -8.48 -8.43
C VAL A 186 0.97 -7.03 -8.27
N ILE A 187 1.89 -6.12 -8.58
CA ILE A 187 1.59 -4.69 -8.65
C ILE A 187 1.88 -4.16 -10.05
N TRP A 188 1.04 -3.23 -10.49
CA TRP A 188 1.30 -2.40 -11.65
C TRP A 188 1.88 -1.07 -11.20
N ILE A 189 2.90 -0.57 -11.91
CA ILE A 189 3.42 0.77 -11.66
C ILE A 189 3.82 1.47 -12.97
N ASN A 190 3.53 2.76 -13.06
CA ASN A 190 3.87 3.64 -14.16
C ASN A 190 4.22 5.04 -13.62
N PRO A 191 5.37 5.17 -12.92
CA PRO A 191 5.80 6.46 -12.41
C PRO A 191 6.24 7.36 -13.57
N LYS A 192 6.06 8.68 -13.43
CA LYS A 192 6.72 9.61 -14.35
C LYS A 192 8.20 9.65 -14.00
N LEU A 193 9.09 9.73 -14.99
CA LEU A 193 10.54 9.83 -14.75
C LEU A 193 10.92 11.06 -13.91
N SER A 194 10.10 12.11 -13.94
CA SER A 194 10.26 13.33 -13.14
C SER A 194 9.82 13.21 -11.68
N TYR A 195 9.26 12.06 -11.26
CA TYR A 195 8.90 11.87 -9.86
C TYR A 195 10.17 11.69 -9.01
N PRO A 196 10.30 12.41 -7.89
CA PRO A 196 11.42 12.23 -6.98
C PRO A 196 11.32 10.87 -6.28
N THR A 197 12.47 10.33 -5.84
CA THR A 197 12.54 9.00 -5.20
C THR A 197 11.54 8.81 -4.05
N PRO A 198 11.32 9.80 -3.13
CA PRO A 198 10.31 9.66 -2.07
C PRO A 198 8.89 9.42 -2.58
N ASP A 199 8.50 10.01 -3.72
CA ASP A 199 7.17 9.76 -4.32
C ASP A 199 7.06 8.32 -4.82
N LEU A 200 8.12 7.76 -5.42
CA LEU A 200 8.16 6.35 -5.84
C LEU A 200 8.11 5.40 -4.65
N MET A 201 8.80 5.73 -3.56
CA MET A 201 8.75 4.96 -2.33
C MET A 201 7.33 4.93 -1.75
N GLU A 202 6.64 6.08 -1.73
CA GLU A 202 5.23 6.15 -1.31
C GLU A 202 4.30 5.35 -2.22
N MET A 203 4.53 5.34 -3.54
CA MET A 203 3.76 4.49 -4.46
C MET A 203 3.97 3.00 -4.17
N LEU A 204 5.22 2.58 -3.91
CA LEU A 204 5.50 1.18 -3.57
C LEU A 204 4.87 0.77 -2.24
N ILE A 205 4.93 1.64 -1.24
CA ILE A 205 4.28 1.42 0.06
C ILE A 205 2.76 1.32 -0.11
N HIS A 206 2.16 2.21 -0.89
CA HIS A 206 0.74 2.20 -1.20
C HIS A 206 0.30 0.85 -1.77
N GLU A 207 0.97 0.39 -2.84
CA GLU A 207 0.61 -0.86 -3.49
C GLU A 207 0.91 -2.07 -2.60
N PHE A 208 2.03 -2.07 -1.88
CA PHE A 208 2.33 -3.10 -0.89
C PHE A 208 1.24 -3.20 0.18
N THR A 209 0.76 -2.08 0.71
CA THR A 209 -0.30 -2.05 1.72
C THR A 209 -1.61 -2.64 1.17
N HIS A 210 -1.94 -2.41 -0.10
CA HIS A 210 -3.06 -3.09 -0.74
C HIS A 210 -2.86 -4.62 -0.78
N GLN A 211 -1.68 -5.10 -1.16
CA GLN A 211 -1.37 -6.54 -1.18
C GLN A 211 -1.46 -7.18 0.20
N ALA A 212 -0.93 -6.51 1.23
CA ALA A 212 -1.04 -6.96 2.61
C ALA A 212 -2.50 -7.02 3.08
N MET A 213 -3.33 -6.05 2.70
CA MET A 213 -4.76 -6.05 2.98
C MET A 213 -5.49 -7.21 2.28
N PHE A 214 -5.16 -7.55 1.03
CA PHE A 214 -5.73 -8.72 0.36
C PHE A 214 -5.39 -10.02 1.09
N LEU A 215 -4.17 -10.15 1.61
CA LEU A 215 -3.77 -11.33 2.41
C LEU A 215 -4.55 -11.41 3.73
N ASP A 216 -4.70 -10.29 4.44
CA ASP A 216 -5.48 -10.23 5.68
C ASP A 216 -6.97 -10.56 5.41
N GLU A 217 -7.52 -10.06 4.29
CA GLU A 217 -8.89 -10.34 3.84
C GLU A 217 -9.08 -11.83 3.50
N LEU A 218 -8.16 -12.45 2.76
CA LEU A 218 -8.21 -13.89 2.46
C LEU A 218 -8.20 -14.77 3.72
N ARG A 219 -7.56 -14.29 4.79
CA ARG A 219 -7.46 -15.02 6.06
C ARG A 219 -8.70 -14.85 6.93
N PHE A 220 -9.15 -13.61 7.09
CA PHE A 220 -10.13 -13.26 8.13
C PHE A 220 -11.51 -12.93 7.61
N GLU A 221 -11.65 -12.69 6.30
CA GLU A 221 -12.82 -12.11 5.66
C GLU A 221 -13.20 -10.76 6.27
N HIS A 222 -13.20 -9.69 5.50
CA HIS A 222 -13.42 -8.35 6.05
C HIS A 222 -14.87 -7.88 5.95
N TYR A 223 -15.63 -8.44 5.02
CA TYR A 223 -16.90 -7.85 4.59
C TYR A 223 -18.01 -8.89 4.42
N SER A 224 -19.24 -8.41 4.43
CA SER A 224 -20.37 -9.06 3.76
C SER A 224 -20.44 -8.58 2.31
N TYR A 225 -19.98 -9.38 1.35
CA TYR A 225 -19.83 -8.96 -0.06
C TYR A 225 -21.14 -8.50 -0.70
N ASP A 226 -22.26 -9.17 -0.40
CA ASP A 226 -23.57 -8.77 -0.92
C ASP A 226 -24.02 -7.40 -0.40
N ALA A 227 -23.65 -7.06 0.84
CA ALA A 227 -24.05 -5.80 1.47
C ALA A 227 -23.18 -4.62 1.02
N ILE A 228 -21.88 -4.82 0.78
CA ILE A 228 -20.98 -3.74 0.35
C ILE A 228 -21.20 -3.30 -1.10
N ALA A 229 -21.84 -4.15 -1.92
CA ALA A 229 -22.22 -3.81 -3.28
C ALA A 229 -23.34 -2.72 -3.32
N ASN A 230 -24.14 -2.62 -2.27
CA ASN A 230 -25.24 -1.65 -2.20
C ASN A 230 -24.72 -0.21 -1.99
N ARG A 231 -25.04 0.71 -2.92
CA ARG A 231 -24.63 2.12 -2.82
C ARG A 231 -25.06 2.85 -1.54
N SER A 232 -26.12 2.40 -0.87
CA SER A 232 -26.56 2.97 0.42
C SER A 232 -25.55 2.75 1.57
N THR A 233 -24.67 1.77 1.40
CA THR A 233 -23.63 1.40 2.37
C THR A 233 -22.27 2.04 2.09
N TRP A 234 -22.15 2.76 0.95
CA TRP A 234 -20.90 3.39 0.56
C TRP A 234 -20.45 4.50 1.51
N ALA A 235 -19.14 4.56 1.71
CA ALA A 235 -18.47 5.52 2.58
C ALA A 235 -17.45 6.36 1.80
N LYS A 236 -16.95 7.43 2.41
CA LYS A 236 -15.94 8.31 1.82
C LYS A 236 -14.54 7.71 1.97
N SER A 237 -13.75 7.64 0.91
CA SER A 237 -12.37 7.12 0.90
C SER A 237 -11.33 8.16 1.32
N ALA A 238 -10.25 7.72 1.99
CA ALA A 238 -9.26 8.60 2.62
C ALA A 238 -8.23 9.23 1.67
N ILE A 239 -7.98 8.64 0.49
CA ILE A 239 -6.99 9.14 -0.48
C ILE A 239 -7.66 9.88 -1.64
N LEU A 240 -8.65 9.24 -2.28
CA LEU A 240 -9.37 9.81 -3.43
C LEU A 240 -10.49 10.76 -3.02
N ASN A 241 -10.84 10.81 -1.72
CA ASN A 241 -11.90 11.65 -1.17
C ASN A 241 -13.27 11.47 -1.86
N ALA A 242 -13.54 10.26 -2.35
CA ALA A 242 -14.75 9.91 -3.10
C ALA A 242 -15.59 8.87 -2.35
N ARG A 243 -16.92 8.87 -2.56
CA ARG A 243 -17.79 7.80 -2.06
C ARG A 243 -17.56 6.53 -2.87
N ARG A 244 -17.24 5.43 -2.19
CA ARG A 244 -16.91 4.13 -2.79
C ARG A 244 -17.45 2.99 -1.90
N PRO A 245 -17.52 1.75 -2.43
CA PRO A 245 -17.76 0.56 -1.63
C PRO A 245 -16.82 0.45 -0.42
N LEU A 246 -17.29 -0.19 0.66
CA LEU A 246 -16.58 -0.23 1.94
C LEU A 246 -15.23 -0.96 1.89
N ASP A 247 -15.05 -1.93 1.00
CA ASP A 247 -13.76 -2.60 0.78
C ASP A 247 -12.70 -1.61 0.29
N LYS A 248 -13.01 -0.84 -0.76
CA LYS A 248 -12.10 0.18 -1.30
C LYS A 248 -11.86 1.30 -0.28
N VAL A 249 -12.86 1.63 0.54
CA VAL A 249 -12.72 2.64 1.61
C VAL A 249 -11.80 2.15 2.73
N LEU A 250 -12.00 0.93 3.24
CA LEU A 250 -11.15 0.37 4.31
C LEU A 250 -9.70 0.27 3.85
N HIS A 251 -9.45 -0.21 2.62
CA HIS A 251 -8.12 -0.25 2.06
C HIS A 251 -7.50 1.16 1.98
N SER A 252 -8.27 2.16 1.54
CA SER A 252 -7.78 3.54 1.48
C SER A 252 -7.43 4.14 2.84
N ILE A 253 -8.14 3.75 3.92
CA ILE A 253 -7.85 4.17 5.30
C ILE A 253 -6.50 3.62 5.74
N VAL A 254 -6.27 2.31 5.55
CA VAL A 254 -5.01 1.66 5.97
C VAL A 254 -3.83 2.20 5.16
N VAL A 255 -3.99 2.36 3.85
CA VAL A 255 -3.00 3.02 2.98
C VAL A 255 -2.67 4.43 3.43
N ALA A 256 -3.69 5.25 3.74
CA ALA A 256 -3.47 6.61 4.23
C ALA A 256 -2.65 6.65 5.52
N ILE A 257 -2.91 5.71 6.43
CA ILE A 257 -2.14 5.59 7.68
C ILE A 257 -0.69 5.20 7.39
N GLU A 258 -0.44 4.18 6.58
CA GLU A 258 0.91 3.74 6.26
C GLU A 258 1.73 4.84 5.57
N ILE A 259 1.14 5.61 4.65
CA ILE A 259 1.79 6.78 4.04
C ILE A 259 2.12 7.84 5.10
N LEU A 260 1.17 8.19 5.97
CA LEU A 260 1.39 9.20 7.00
C LEU A 260 2.46 8.77 8.01
N LEU A 261 2.44 7.51 8.43
CA LEU A 261 3.45 6.94 9.33
C LEU A 261 4.82 6.91 8.66
N PHE A 262 4.90 6.52 7.39
CA PHE A 262 6.15 6.49 6.64
C PHE A 262 6.77 7.88 6.49
N ARG A 263 5.96 8.87 6.09
CA ARG A 263 6.36 10.29 6.06
C ARG A 263 6.86 10.76 7.41
N HIS A 264 6.10 10.48 8.47
CA HIS A 264 6.47 10.93 9.81
C HIS A 264 7.80 10.32 10.31
N ARG A 265 8.05 9.05 10.01
CA ARG A 265 9.19 8.30 10.57
C ARG A 265 10.46 8.33 9.73
N HIS A 266 10.33 8.44 8.40
CA HIS A 266 11.44 8.14 7.50
C HIS A 266 11.78 9.29 6.55
N ILE A 267 10.81 9.84 5.82
CA ILE A 267 11.09 10.76 4.71
C ILE A 267 10.71 12.23 4.97
N GLY A 268 10.09 12.51 6.13
CA GLY A 268 9.60 13.83 6.46
C GLY A 268 8.36 14.25 5.65
N GLN A 269 8.07 15.55 5.66
CA GLN A 269 6.94 16.11 4.92
C GLN A 269 7.39 16.51 3.51
N PRO A 270 6.84 15.91 2.44
CA PRO A 270 7.22 16.29 1.08
C PRO A 270 6.78 17.72 0.78
N VAL A 271 7.68 18.51 0.17
CA VAL A 271 7.42 19.92 -0.18
C VAL A 271 6.39 20.04 -1.31
N MET A 272 6.52 19.18 -2.33
CA MET A 272 5.62 19.13 -3.49
C MET A 272 5.36 17.67 -3.87
N PRO A 273 4.59 16.91 -3.08
CA PRO A 273 4.36 15.50 -3.37
C PRO A 273 3.64 15.34 -4.70
N ARG A 274 4.08 14.37 -5.50
CA ARG A 274 3.53 14.05 -6.82
C ARG A 274 2.73 12.76 -6.82
N ALA A 275 3.00 11.84 -5.88
CA ALA A 275 2.29 10.57 -5.77
C ALA A 275 0.94 10.73 -5.04
N HIS A 276 0.97 11.33 -3.84
CA HIS A 276 -0.21 11.47 -2.98
C HIS A 276 -0.36 12.91 -2.45
N PRO A 277 -1.55 13.33 -1.99
CA PRO A 277 -1.74 14.67 -1.43
C PRO A 277 -0.80 14.98 -0.25
N PRO A 278 -0.59 16.27 0.09
CA PRO A 278 0.15 16.65 1.29
C PRO A 278 -0.44 16.03 2.57
N SER A 279 0.39 15.71 3.57
CA SER A 279 -0.05 14.95 4.76
C SER A 279 -1.18 15.59 5.54
N ARG A 280 -1.27 16.93 5.56
CA ARG A 280 -2.40 17.65 6.17
C ARG A 280 -3.74 17.31 5.50
N ILE A 281 -3.72 17.12 4.18
CA ILE A 281 -4.91 16.78 3.39
C ILE A 281 -5.27 15.32 3.63
N ILE A 282 -4.28 14.41 3.57
CA ILE A 282 -4.50 12.98 3.88
C ILE A 282 -5.05 12.81 5.30
N SER A 283 -4.50 13.52 6.29
CA SER A 283 -4.95 13.43 7.69
C SER A 283 -6.40 13.90 7.86
N GLN A 284 -6.78 15.00 7.20
CA GLN A 284 -8.16 15.46 7.21
C GLN A 284 -9.10 14.44 6.55
N GLN A 285 -8.76 13.98 5.35
CA GLN A 285 -9.57 13.02 4.59
C GLN A 285 -9.68 11.67 5.30
N LEU A 286 -8.64 11.23 6.01
CA LEU A 286 -8.64 10.05 6.86
C LEU A 286 -9.64 10.19 8.01
N GLY A 287 -9.69 11.34 8.68
CA GLY A 287 -10.68 11.61 9.73
C GLY A 287 -12.12 11.53 9.19
N GLU A 288 -12.38 12.17 8.05
CA GLU A 288 -13.68 12.13 7.37
C GLU A 288 -14.06 10.71 6.92
N SER A 289 -13.09 9.94 6.43
CA SER A 289 -13.27 8.57 5.99
C SER A 289 -13.64 7.64 7.15
N LEU A 290 -12.92 7.73 8.28
CA LEU A 290 -13.20 6.96 9.49
C LEU A 290 -14.61 7.26 10.04
N SER A 291 -15.01 8.54 10.10
CA SER A 291 -16.36 8.92 10.52
C SER A 291 -17.43 8.35 9.58
N SER A 292 -17.19 8.42 8.27
CA SER A 292 -18.11 7.88 7.27
C SER A 292 -18.25 6.35 7.33
N VAL A 293 -17.19 5.62 7.70
CA VAL A 293 -17.24 4.17 7.89
C VAL A 293 -17.98 3.80 9.17
N GLU A 294 -17.72 4.50 10.28
CA GLU A 294 -18.47 4.30 11.53
C GLU A 294 -19.97 4.56 11.38
N ASP A 295 -20.34 5.59 10.61
CA ASP A 295 -21.73 5.84 10.23
C ASP A 295 -22.34 4.69 9.43
N ALA A 296 -21.57 4.05 8.54
CA ALA A 296 -22.03 2.89 7.79
C ALA A 296 -22.20 1.66 8.71
N ILE A 297 -21.25 1.40 9.61
CA ILE A 297 -21.33 0.31 10.59
C ILE A 297 -22.55 0.47 11.50
N ARG A 298 -22.83 1.68 11.98
CA ARG A 298 -24.01 1.96 12.83
C ARG A 298 -25.32 1.73 12.09
N ARG A 299 -25.43 2.15 10.82
CA ARG A 299 -26.66 2.01 10.03
C ARG A 299 -26.88 0.60 9.50
N PHE A 300 -25.80 -0.13 9.25
CA PHE A 300 -25.82 -1.48 8.67
C PHE A 300 -24.98 -2.43 9.54
N PRO A 301 -25.48 -2.86 10.71
CA PRO A 301 -24.78 -3.80 11.57
C PRO A 301 -24.38 -5.08 10.82
N GLY A 302 -23.15 -5.54 11.02
CA GLY A 302 -22.62 -6.75 10.38
C GLY A 302 -22.08 -6.56 8.96
N ILE A 303 -22.12 -5.34 8.40
CA ILE A 303 -21.55 -5.09 7.07
C ILE A 303 -20.02 -5.28 7.01
N LEU A 304 -19.34 -4.95 8.10
CA LEU A 304 -17.95 -5.29 8.35
C LEU A 304 -17.87 -6.46 9.33
N LYS A 305 -16.97 -7.39 9.06
CA LYS A 305 -16.64 -8.51 9.95
C LYS A 305 -15.72 -8.05 11.09
N PRO A 306 -15.57 -8.84 12.18
CA PRO A 306 -14.84 -8.41 13.37
C PRO A 306 -13.43 -7.87 13.09
N ARG A 307 -12.67 -8.53 12.19
CA ARG A 307 -11.32 -8.09 11.81
C ARG A 307 -11.32 -6.71 11.14
N ALA A 308 -12.26 -6.42 10.25
CA ALA A 308 -12.37 -5.11 9.63
C ALA A 308 -12.74 -4.00 10.64
N VAL A 309 -13.62 -4.30 11.60
CA VAL A 309 -13.95 -3.37 12.70
C VAL A 309 -12.73 -3.09 13.58
N GLU A 310 -11.92 -4.10 13.85
CA GLU A 310 -10.64 -3.95 14.57
C GLU A 310 -9.69 -3.02 13.80
N LEU A 311 -9.53 -3.19 12.48
CA LEU A 311 -8.69 -2.32 11.65
C LEU A 311 -9.15 -0.86 11.69
N VAL A 312 -10.47 -0.60 11.63
CA VAL A 312 -11.04 0.76 11.78
C VAL A 312 -10.75 1.34 13.17
N THR A 313 -10.86 0.53 14.21
CA THR A 313 -10.59 0.94 15.59
C THR A 313 -9.11 1.27 15.79
N ASN A 314 -8.21 0.43 15.29
CA ASN A 314 -6.77 0.66 15.32
C ASN A 314 -6.39 1.93 14.56
N ALA A 315 -7.00 2.14 13.40
CA ALA A 315 -6.84 3.36 12.62
C ALA A 315 -7.26 4.61 13.40
N ARG A 316 -8.42 4.58 14.06
CA ARG A 316 -8.91 5.68 14.92
C ARG A 316 -7.95 5.95 16.09
N ASN A 317 -7.44 4.90 16.72
CA ASN A 317 -6.50 5.03 17.82
C ASN A 317 -5.20 5.71 17.37
N ILE A 318 -4.66 5.32 16.22
CA ILE A 318 -3.44 5.96 15.67
C ILE A 318 -3.68 7.43 15.38
N VAL A 319 -4.79 7.78 14.74
CA VAL A 319 -5.11 9.19 14.45
C VAL A 319 -5.27 10.01 15.73
N SER A 320 -5.77 9.41 16.81
CA SER A 320 -6.00 10.09 18.09
C SER A 320 -4.73 10.26 18.93
N HIS A 321 -3.79 9.30 18.87
CA HIS A 321 -2.59 9.27 19.72
C HIS A 321 -1.33 9.76 19.02
N ALA A 322 -1.24 9.58 17.71
CA ALA A 322 -0.12 10.11 16.98
C ALA A 322 -0.21 11.64 17.04
N SER A 323 0.86 12.28 17.52
CA SER A 323 1.12 13.71 17.28
C SER A 323 1.43 13.93 15.79
N MET A 324 0.59 13.39 14.91
CA MET A 324 0.55 13.75 13.51
C MET A 324 0.41 15.27 13.48
N PRO A 325 1.18 15.96 12.63
CA PRO A 325 1.16 17.42 12.58
C PRO A 325 -0.29 17.88 12.41
N SER A 326 -0.86 18.38 13.51
CA SER A 326 -2.21 18.91 13.51
C SER A 326 -2.22 20.05 12.49
N PRO A 327 -3.22 20.15 11.59
CA PRO A 327 -3.26 21.23 10.61
C PRO A 327 -3.17 22.55 11.36
N SER A 328 -2.05 23.27 11.21
CA SER A 328 -1.85 24.54 11.91
C SER A 328 -3.06 25.45 11.64
N ARG A 329 -3.61 26.08 12.68
CA ARG A 329 -4.78 26.99 12.59
C ARG A 329 -4.63 28.06 11.49
N ARG A 330 -3.39 28.39 11.10
CA ARG A 330 -3.08 29.35 10.04
C ARG A 330 -3.50 28.89 8.63
N ALA A 331 -3.58 27.58 8.37
CA ALA A 331 -4.00 27.05 7.07
C ALA A 331 -5.52 27.02 6.87
N GLN A 332 -6.31 26.94 7.96
CA GLN A 332 -7.78 26.97 7.88
C GLN A 332 -8.31 28.37 7.49
N GLN A 333 -7.55 29.45 7.76
CA GLN A 333 -7.91 30.80 7.33
C GLN A 333 -7.65 31.08 5.83
N VAL A 334 -6.87 30.24 5.14
CA VAL A 334 -6.60 30.44 3.70
C VAL A 334 -7.63 29.71 2.84
N ALA A 335 -8.18 28.59 3.31
CA ALA A 335 -9.19 27.81 2.58
C ALA A 335 -10.62 28.39 2.67
N SER A 336 -10.88 29.32 3.59
CA SER A 336 -12.19 29.96 3.78
C SER A 336 -12.34 31.30 3.06
N LYS A 337 -11.34 31.76 2.27
CA LYS A 337 -11.53 32.95 1.43
C LYS A 337 -12.42 32.57 0.22
N PRO A 338 -13.63 33.15 0.10
CA PRO A 338 -14.45 32.93 -1.08
C PRO A 338 -13.69 33.37 -2.32
N LYS A 339 -13.73 32.55 -3.37
CA LYS A 339 -13.24 32.95 -4.70
C LYS A 339 -13.96 34.24 -5.07
N ARG A 340 -13.22 35.35 -5.15
CA ARG A 340 -13.75 36.58 -5.76
C ARG A 340 -14.05 36.21 -7.21
N ASN A 341 -15.34 36.25 -7.57
CA ASN A 341 -15.75 36.29 -8.96
C ASN A 341 -15.13 37.55 -9.57
N THR A 342 -14.12 37.38 -10.40
CA THR A 342 -13.71 38.40 -11.36
C THR A 342 -14.65 38.28 -12.55
N GLU A 343 -15.76 39.01 -12.47
CA GLU A 343 -16.47 39.50 -13.66
C GLU A 343 -15.76 40.76 -14.17
N HIS A 344 -15.86 40.96 -15.50
CA HIS A 344 -15.35 42.07 -16.32
C HIS A 344 -13.86 41.98 -16.70
N GLY A 345 -13.45 42.11 -17.96
CA GLY A 345 -14.19 42.39 -19.19
C GLY A 345 -13.18 42.68 -20.32
N LEU A 346 -13.41 42.06 -21.48
CA LEU A 346 -13.25 42.52 -22.86
C LEU A 346 -13.32 41.31 -23.79
#